data_AF-A0A660R7C6-F1
#
_entry.id   AF-A0A660R7C6-F1
#
_cell.length_a   1.000
_cell.length_b   1.000
_cell.length_c   1.000
_cell.angle_alpha   90.00
_cell.angle_beta   90.00
_cell.angle_gamma   90.00
#
_symmetry.space_group_name_H-M   'P 1'
#
loop_
_entity.id
_entity.type
_entity.pdbx_description
1 polymer ?
#
loop_
_entity_poly.entity_id
_entity_poly.type
_entity_poly.pdbx_seq_one_letter_code
_entity_poly.pdbx_strand_id
1 'polypeptide(L)' 'MEKKYELLAKDLKKEGIDVDDILKKLDEIRFELPSWSFGDTGTRFAVFHEPGAAR' A
#
# COMPACT_ATOMS: atom_id res chain seq x y z
N MET A 1 12.98 11.41 2.95
CA MET A 1 11.73 11.19 2.19
C MET A 1 11.27 12.49 1.55
N GLU A 2 11.09 13.53 2.35
CA GLU A 2 10.67 14.89 1.93
C GLU A 2 11.43 15.45 0.71
N LYS A 3 12.77 15.44 0.72
CA LYS A 3 13.58 15.89 -0.43
C LYS A 3 13.33 15.11 -1.73
N LYS A 4 13.02 13.81 -1.66
CA LYS A 4 12.75 13.00 -2.86
C LYS A 4 11.36 13.33 -3.43
N TYR A 5 10.40 13.53 -2.55
CA TYR A 5 9.05 13.94 -2.92
C TYR A 5 9.04 15.29 -3.63
N GLU A 6 9.72 16.30 -3.08
CA GLU A 6 9.79 17.63 -3.69
C GLU A 6 10.46 17.63 -5.08
N LEU A 7 11.51 16.84 -5.26
CA LEU A 7 12.18 16.70 -6.56
C LEU A 7 11.23 16.07 -7.59
N LEU A 8 10.59 14.96 -7.22
CA LEU A 8 9.62 14.28 -8.07
C LEU A 8 8.44 15.20 -8.43
N ALA A 9 7.89 15.92 -7.46
CA ALA A 9 6.77 16.84 -7.70
C ALA A 9 7.15 17.98 -8.66
N LYS A 10 8.39 18.49 -8.57
CA LYS A 10 8.90 19.48 -9.53
C LYS A 10 9.05 18.90 -10.93
N ASP A 11 9.54 17.67 -11.06
CA ASP A 11 9.73 17.03 -12.36
C ASP A 11 8.39 16.71 -13.02
N LEU A 12 7.44 16.13 -12.27
CA LEU A 12 6.07 15.88 -12.74
C LEU A 12 5.34 17.16 -13.15
N LYS A 13 5.54 18.26 -12.41
CA LYS A 13 4.97 19.56 -12.78
C LYS A 13 5.52 20.09 -14.11
N LYS A 14 6.80 19.84 -14.43
CA LYS A 14 7.39 20.20 -15.73
C LYS A 14 6.75 19.39 -16.87
N GLU A 15 6.32 18.17 -16.59
CA GLU A 15 5.59 17.30 -17.52
C GLU A 15 4.08 17.64 -17.61
N GLY A 16 3.62 18.66 -16.88
CA GLY A 16 2.22 19.09 -16.86
C GLY A 16 1.32 18.21 -15.98
N ILE A 17 1.92 17.38 -15.13
CA ILE A 17 1.21 16.46 -14.23
C ILE A 17 1.01 17.15 -12.87
N ASP A 18 -0.24 17.24 -12.43
CA ASP A 18 -0.60 17.78 -11.12
C ASP A 18 -0.56 16.69 -10.04
N VAL A 19 0.38 16.82 -9.11
CA VAL A 19 0.56 15.87 -8.01
C VAL A 19 -0.63 15.88 -7.05
N ASP A 20 -1.27 17.04 -6.86
CA ASP A 20 -2.41 17.15 -5.95
C ASP A 20 -3.63 16.39 -6.49
N ASP A 21 -3.84 16.39 -7.81
CA ASP A 21 -4.86 15.58 -8.47
C ASP A 21 -4.56 14.07 -8.36
N ILE A 22 -3.29 13.66 -8.50
CA ILE A 22 -2.88 12.27 -8.29
C ILE A 22 -3.18 11.82 -6.86
N LEU A 23 -2.82 12.61 -5.86
CA LEU A 23 -3.05 12.27 -4.46
C LEU A 23 -4.54 12.09 -4.16
N LYS A 24 -5.40 12.98 -4.68
CA LYS A 24 -6.86 12.84 -4.57
C LYS A 24 -7.35 11.53 -5.16
N LYS A 25 -6.88 11.17 -6.35
CA LYS A 25 -7.24 9.90 -7.01
C LYS A 25 -6.74 8.68 -6.24
N LEU A 26 -5.55 8.75 -5.65
CA LEU A 26 -5.01 7.67 -4.82
C LEU A 26 -5.83 7.49 -3.54
N ASP A 27 -6.27 8.59 -2.91
CA ASP A 27 -7.11 8.58 -1.72
C ASP A 27 -8.51 7.98 -1.96
N GLU A 28 -8.96 7.92 -3.22
CA GLU A 28 -10.23 7.28 -3.61
C GLU A 28 -10.11 5.77 -3.80
N ILE A 29 -8.90 5.23 -3.98
CA ILE A 29 -8.70 3.80 -4.20
C ILE A 29 -9.07 3.05 -2.92
N ARG A 30 -9.87 1.99 -3.06
CA ARG A 30 -10.24 1.07 -1.97
C ARG A 30 -9.75 -0.32 -2.33
N PHE A 31 -9.08 -0.95 -1.38
CA PHE A 31 -8.68 -2.35 -1.46
C PHE A 31 -9.47 -3.14 -0.44
N GLU A 32 -10.07 -4.24 -0.86
CA GLU A 32 -10.67 -5.19 0.06
C GLU A 32 -9.57 -5.95 0.80
N LEU A 33 -9.73 -6.07 2.11
CA LEU A 33 -8.83 -6.84 2.95
C LEU A 33 -9.45 -8.22 3.19
N PRO A 34 -8.85 -9.31 2.69
CA PRO A 34 -9.34 -10.64 2.95
C PRO A 34 -9.19 -10.96 4.45
N SER A 35 -10.30 -11.27 5.14
CA SER A 35 -10.27 -11.51 6.59
C SER A 35 -9.37 -12.67 6.99
N TRP A 36 -9.20 -13.67 6.12
CA TRP A 36 -8.38 -14.85 6.40
C TRP A 36 -6.87 -14.59 6.33
N SER A 37 -6.41 -13.46 5.76
CA SER A 37 -4.97 -13.19 5.65
C SER A 37 -4.33 -12.74 6.95
N PHE A 38 -5.12 -12.47 7.99
CA PHE A 38 -4.62 -12.06 9.30
C PHE A 38 -4.33 -13.24 10.24
N GLY A 39 -4.77 -14.45 9.88
CA GLY A 39 -4.47 -15.68 10.60
C GLY A 39 -3.22 -16.38 10.07
N ASP A 40 -2.79 -17.43 10.77
CA ASP A 40 -1.66 -18.24 10.33
C ASP A 40 -1.95 -18.87 8.96
N THR A 41 -1.05 -18.64 8.01
CA THR A 41 -1.13 -19.21 6.67
C THR A 41 -0.29 -20.48 6.61
N GLY A 42 -0.75 -21.49 5.87
CA GLY A 42 0.02 -22.70 5.64
C GLY A 42 -0.32 -23.37 4.32
N THR A 43 0.24 -24.56 4.15
CA THR A 43 0.03 -25.40 2.96
C THR A 43 -0.54 -26.75 3.36
N ARG A 44 -0.76 -27.63 2.38
CA ARG A 44 -1.15 -29.03 2.63
C ARG A 44 -0.17 -29.82 3.51
N PHE A 45 1.04 -29.32 3.72
CA PHE A 45 2.07 -30.01 4.49
C PHE A 45 2.14 -29.55 5.95
N ALA A 46 2.01 -28.24 6.19
CA ALA A 46 2.11 -27.66 7.52
C ALA A 46 1.53 -26.24 7.57
N VAL A 47 1.08 -25.85 8.76
CA VAL A 47 0.81 -24.46 9.19
C VAL A 47 1.77 -24.20 10.35
N PHE A 48 2.45 -23.05 10.34
CA PHE A 48 3.37 -22.66 11.41
C PHE A 48 2.77 -21.48 12.16
N HIS A 49 2.54 -21.65 13.46
CA HIS A 49 1.83 -20.66 14.27
C HIS A 49 2.76 -19.55 14.75
N GLU A 50 2.35 -18.30 14.53
CA GLU A 50 3.07 -17.11 14.96
C GLU A 50 2.38 -16.44 16.18
N PRO A 51 3.15 -16.03 17.21
CA PRO A 51 2.58 -15.25 18.31
C PRO A 51 1.94 -13.96 17.82
N GLY A 52 0.64 -13.78 18.08
CA GLY A 52 -0.12 -12.59 17.71
C GLY A 52 -0.91 -12.70 16.40
N ALA A 53 -0.88 -13.85 15.72
CA ALA A 53 -1.79 -14.13 14.61
C ALA A 53 -3.27 -14.08 15.08
N ALA A 54 -4.16 -13.62 14.19
CA ALA A 54 -5.59 -13.58 14.46
C ALA A 54 -6.16 -14.99 14.63
N ARG A 55 -7.15 -15.14 15.54
CA ARG A 55 -7.83 -16.41 15.85
C ARG A 55 -9.23 -16.45 15.27
#